data_AF-A0A2D0PP66-F1
#
_entry.id   AF-A0A2D0PP66-F1
#
_cell.length_a   1.000
_cell.length_b   1.000
_cell.length_c   1.000
_cell.angle_alpha   90.00
_cell.angle_beta   90.00
_cell.angle_gamma   90.00
#
_symmetry.space_group_name_H-M   'P 1'
#
loop_
_entity.id
_entity.type
_entity.pdbx_description
1 polymer ?
#
loop_
_entity_poly.entity_id
_entity_poly.type
_entity_poly.pdbx_seq_one_letter_code
_entity_poly.pdbx_strand_id
1 'polypeptide(L)'
;MELLLQNGLQPGFELMGSVNNTFSDFEDKTQVSEWKRLVYLIAQRYIEKYGLDIVSQWNFETWNEPNNHDFDNVTMTIQGFLYYYDACFAGLRNASVYLRLGGPGDSCHTPPHSPYCWALLQHCHDTHTETHILHYIALHKKGGGGTLPILQQLKDTVQEIQRRFPLFRSLPVYNDEADPLVGWNKPLVWRADVTYAAMVMKVISQHQDLLIAHLNNTINFTLLSNDNAFLSYHPHQFTQRTLTARFQINNTHTPHVQLIRKPVLTAMGLLALLGEQQVEVTMVTRGSQEDSSVGVLASVHTPQHTHANTHSADSWQSTVLLYNCRDNVTSNNSDTVTLNITGAPSHTDVMYVMRYMDNVVSNPYEVWRQMSSPDYPTLQQLAQLRGQEDAQTDGPIPVPAQGYLSLRVKLPVPSILLIHLCARPTHTPGQVNGLRFVSITKGQVLIVWKDHDVGTKCVKTYEVEFSKDGVIFQRINFRDTVFTSYTFSPESLDVCGLYRVRGVDFWGRAGQFCPTERYTEFC
;
A
#
# COMPACT_ATOMS: atom_id res chain seq x y z
N MET A 1 -16.93 -5.94 0.93
CA MET A 1 -17.19 -4.57 0.45
C MET A 1 -17.34 -3.57 1.58
N GLU A 2 -18.35 -3.67 2.45
CA GLU A 2 -18.56 -2.70 3.53
C GLU A 2 -17.34 -2.49 4.44
N LEU A 3 -16.68 -3.59 4.84
CA LEU A 3 -15.44 -3.53 5.62
C LEU A 3 -14.31 -2.79 4.88
N LEU A 4 -14.18 -2.93 3.55
CA LEU A 4 -13.15 -2.21 2.78
C LEU A 4 -13.43 -0.70 2.82
N LEU A 5 -14.66 -0.30 2.50
CA LEU A 5 -15.06 1.11 2.48
C LEU A 5 -14.97 1.77 3.86
N GLN A 6 -15.32 1.04 4.93
CA GLN A 6 -15.13 1.53 6.31
C GLN A 6 -13.66 1.86 6.61
N ASN A 7 -12.73 1.15 5.97
CA ASN A 7 -11.28 1.36 6.08
C ASN A 7 -10.71 2.28 4.98
N GLY A 8 -11.55 2.93 4.15
CA GLY A 8 -11.08 3.79 3.07
C GLY A 8 -10.43 3.04 1.90
N LEU A 9 -10.71 1.73 1.77
CA LEU A 9 -10.17 0.86 0.73
C LEU A 9 -11.20 0.61 -0.37
N GLN A 10 -10.69 0.28 -1.56
CA GLN A 10 -11.47 -0.14 -2.72
C GLN A 10 -11.11 -1.59 -3.10
N PRO A 11 -12.05 -2.38 -3.66
CA PRO A 11 -11.73 -3.70 -4.16
C PRO A 11 -11.02 -3.64 -5.52
N GLY A 12 -9.96 -4.44 -5.69
CA GLY A 12 -9.72 -5.10 -6.98
C GLY A 12 -10.76 -6.21 -7.10
N PHE A 13 -11.79 -5.96 -7.90
CA PHE A 13 -12.97 -6.81 -7.96
C PHE A 13 -12.80 -7.86 -9.06
N GLU A 14 -12.09 -8.93 -8.74
CA GLU A 14 -12.02 -10.11 -9.59
C GLU A 14 -13.40 -10.77 -9.67
N LEU A 15 -13.92 -10.95 -10.88
CA LEU A 15 -15.17 -11.65 -11.14
C LEU A 15 -14.92 -13.17 -11.09
N MET A 16 -14.48 -13.65 -9.93
CA MET A 16 -13.94 -15.01 -9.71
C MET A 16 -14.83 -15.82 -8.77
N GLY A 17 -15.11 -17.09 -9.14
CA GLY A 17 -15.86 -18.04 -8.32
C GLY A 17 -17.06 -18.68 -9.03
N SER A 18 -17.70 -19.66 -8.37
CA SER A 18 -18.73 -20.53 -8.99
C SER A 18 -20.14 -20.38 -8.40
N VAL A 19 -20.34 -19.52 -7.39
CA VAL A 19 -21.59 -19.35 -6.63
C VAL A 19 -22.15 -20.70 -6.15
N ASN A 20 -21.51 -21.31 -5.15
CA ASN A 20 -21.87 -22.64 -4.65
C ASN A 20 -21.94 -23.71 -5.76
N ASN A 21 -21.01 -23.69 -6.72
CA ASN A 21 -20.96 -24.59 -7.89
C ASN A 21 -22.19 -24.49 -8.83
N THR A 22 -22.92 -23.37 -8.80
CA THR A 22 -24.00 -23.09 -9.76
C THR A 22 -23.45 -22.91 -11.17
N PHE A 23 -22.29 -22.27 -11.29
CA PHE A 23 -21.53 -22.15 -12.54
C PHE A 23 -20.45 -23.23 -12.57
N SER A 24 -20.43 -24.04 -13.62
CA SER A 24 -19.56 -25.20 -13.77
C SER A 24 -18.99 -25.36 -15.18
N ASP A 25 -19.57 -24.70 -16.19
CA ASP A 25 -19.10 -24.78 -17.59
C ASP A 25 -19.46 -23.50 -18.35
N PHE A 26 -18.44 -22.76 -18.79
CA PHE A 26 -18.62 -21.52 -19.54
C PHE A 26 -18.76 -21.71 -21.06
N GLU A 27 -18.82 -22.94 -21.56
CA GLU A 27 -19.33 -23.22 -22.91
C GLU A 27 -20.86 -23.45 -22.95
N ASP A 28 -21.49 -23.70 -21.80
CA ASP A 28 -22.96 -23.71 -21.67
C ASP A 28 -23.52 -22.30 -21.79
N LYS A 29 -24.19 -22.03 -22.91
CA LYS A 29 -24.82 -20.73 -23.21
C LYS A 29 -25.79 -20.25 -22.14
N THR A 30 -26.46 -21.19 -21.45
CA THR A 30 -27.38 -20.86 -20.35
C THR A 30 -26.58 -20.25 -19.20
N GLN A 31 -25.48 -20.89 -18.80
CA GLN A 31 -24.62 -20.41 -17.73
C GLN A 31 -23.95 -19.09 -18.08
N VAL A 32 -23.49 -18.91 -19.32
CA VAL A 32 -22.94 -17.62 -19.80
C VAL A 32 -23.98 -16.50 -19.68
N SER A 33 -25.24 -16.74 -20.07
CA SER A 33 -26.32 -15.76 -19.94
C SER A 33 -26.64 -15.44 -18.47
N GLU A 34 -26.70 -16.46 -17.60
CA GLU A 34 -26.91 -16.27 -16.17
C GLU A 34 -25.73 -15.57 -15.49
N TRP A 35 -24.50 -15.81 -15.94
CA TRP A 35 -23.31 -15.11 -15.44
C TRP A 35 -23.35 -13.63 -15.79
N LYS A 36 -23.70 -13.29 -17.05
CA LYS A 36 -23.93 -11.90 -17.46
C LYS A 36 -24.97 -11.22 -16.56
N ARG A 37 -26.07 -11.92 -16.26
CA ARG A 37 -27.13 -11.43 -15.36
C ARG A 37 -26.61 -11.23 -13.94
N LEU A 38 -25.82 -12.18 -13.42
CA LEU A 38 -25.21 -12.08 -12.10
C LEU A 38 -24.30 -10.84 -12.00
N VAL A 39 -23.40 -10.64 -12.97
CA VAL A 39 -22.49 -9.50 -13.00
C VAL A 39 -23.27 -8.17 -13.03
N TYR A 40 -24.30 -8.08 -13.87
CA TYR A 40 -25.20 -6.92 -13.90
C TYR A 40 -25.85 -6.65 -12.54
N LEU A 41 -26.42 -7.68 -11.91
CA LEU A 41 -27.11 -7.55 -10.62
C LEU A 41 -26.16 -7.16 -9.49
N ILE A 42 -24.94 -7.72 -9.47
CA ILE A 42 -23.91 -7.36 -8.49
C ILE A 42 -23.48 -5.90 -8.66
N ALA A 43 -23.21 -5.47 -9.88
CA ALA A 43 -22.80 -4.10 -10.16
C ALA A 43 -23.92 -3.10 -9.79
N GLN A 44 -25.16 -3.35 -10.22
CA GLN A 44 -26.33 -2.55 -9.84
C GLN A 44 -26.50 -2.47 -8.32
N ARG A 45 -26.45 -3.60 -7.63
CA ARG A 45 -26.57 -3.65 -6.16
C ARG A 45 -25.53 -2.76 -5.47
N TYR A 46 -24.28 -2.77 -5.92
CA TYR A 46 -23.24 -1.95 -5.32
C TYR A 46 -23.34 -0.47 -5.73
N ILE A 47 -23.76 -0.17 -6.95
CA ILE A 47 -24.07 1.20 -7.37
C ILE A 47 -25.22 1.77 -6.52
N GLU A 48 -26.28 1.00 -6.30
CA GLU A 48 -27.40 1.41 -5.43
C GLU A 48 -26.95 1.64 -3.99
N LYS A 49 -26.08 0.76 -3.46
CA LYS A 49 -25.64 0.84 -2.06
C LYS A 49 -24.59 1.93 -1.81
N TYR A 50 -23.67 2.16 -2.75
CA TYR A 50 -22.48 2.98 -2.53
C TYR A 50 -22.37 4.19 -3.48
N GLY A 51 -23.23 4.27 -4.49
CA GLY A 51 -23.17 5.31 -5.51
C GLY A 51 -22.20 4.97 -6.65
N LEU A 52 -22.53 5.46 -7.85
CA LEU A 52 -21.73 5.23 -9.05
C LEU A 52 -20.33 5.85 -8.94
N ASP A 53 -20.19 7.00 -8.28
CA ASP A 53 -18.90 7.68 -8.10
C ASP A 53 -17.90 6.80 -7.36
N ILE A 54 -18.36 5.97 -6.42
CA ILE A 54 -17.49 5.04 -5.68
C ILE A 54 -17.21 3.80 -6.54
N VAL A 55 -18.25 3.19 -7.13
CA VAL A 55 -18.12 1.89 -7.83
C VAL A 55 -17.37 2.01 -9.16
N SER A 56 -17.47 3.15 -9.85
CA SER A 56 -16.73 3.41 -11.10
C SER A 56 -15.20 3.49 -10.90
N GLN A 57 -14.74 3.70 -9.67
CA GLN A 57 -13.32 3.68 -9.33
C GLN A 57 -12.77 2.26 -9.18
N TRP A 58 -13.64 1.25 -8.95
CA TRP A 58 -13.21 -0.13 -8.76
C TRP A 58 -12.59 -0.69 -10.05
N ASN A 59 -11.56 -1.52 -9.88
CA ASN A 59 -10.98 -2.27 -10.98
C ASN A 59 -11.71 -3.62 -11.03
N PHE A 60 -12.72 -3.77 -11.90
CA PHE A 60 -13.26 -5.11 -12.16
C PHE A 60 -12.30 -5.87 -13.06
N GLU A 61 -12.12 -7.15 -12.75
CA GLU A 61 -11.09 -7.96 -13.36
C GLU A 61 -11.59 -9.37 -13.70
N THR A 62 -10.91 -10.02 -14.63
CA THR A 62 -11.10 -11.44 -14.93
C THR A 62 -10.75 -12.33 -13.73
N TRP A 63 -11.02 -13.63 -13.88
CA TRP A 63 -10.52 -14.65 -12.98
C TRP A 63 -8.99 -14.63 -12.91
N ASN A 64 -8.44 -14.78 -11.70
CA ASN A 64 -7.00 -14.80 -11.43
C ASN A 64 -6.26 -15.90 -12.22
N GLU A 65 -5.12 -15.54 -12.83
CA GLU A 65 -4.16 -16.45 -13.47
C GLU A 65 -4.81 -17.61 -14.25
N PRO A 66 -5.65 -17.34 -15.27
CA PRO A 66 -6.42 -18.37 -15.96
C PRO A 66 -5.56 -19.50 -16.54
N ASN A 67 -4.30 -19.21 -16.87
CA ASN A 67 -3.35 -20.20 -17.37
C ASN A 67 -2.82 -21.17 -16.31
N ASN A 68 -2.96 -20.84 -15.02
CA ASN A 68 -2.61 -21.75 -13.92
C ASN A 68 -3.73 -22.77 -13.63
N HIS A 69 -4.86 -22.66 -14.31
CA HIS A 69 -5.99 -23.58 -14.23
C HIS A 69 -6.61 -23.72 -12.83
N ASP A 70 -6.50 -22.69 -11.98
CA ASP A 70 -7.10 -22.65 -10.64
C ASP A 70 -8.58 -22.19 -10.71
N PHE A 71 -9.41 -23.05 -11.29
CA PHE A 71 -10.84 -22.81 -11.52
C PHE A 71 -11.76 -23.61 -10.58
N ASP A 72 -11.23 -24.18 -9.50
CA ASP A 72 -11.94 -25.14 -8.65
C ASP A 72 -12.62 -26.27 -9.48
N ASN A 73 -13.96 -26.35 -9.42
CA ASN A 73 -14.79 -27.32 -10.14
C ASN A 73 -15.38 -26.75 -11.44
N VAL A 74 -14.91 -25.60 -11.91
CA VAL A 74 -15.39 -24.96 -13.14
C VAL A 74 -14.57 -25.43 -14.32
N THR A 75 -15.25 -25.96 -15.34
CA THR A 75 -14.66 -26.21 -16.64
C THR A 75 -14.50 -24.89 -17.37
N MET A 76 -13.26 -24.44 -17.47
CA MET A 76 -12.89 -23.22 -18.19
C MET A 76 -11.94 -23.60 -19.32
N THR A 77 -12.46 -23.78 -20.53
CA THR A 77 -11.63 -23.85 -21.74
C THR A 77 -11.24 -22.44 -22.18
N ILE A 78 -10.34 -22.30 -23.16
CA ILE A 78 -10.03 -20.99 -23.75
C ILE A 78 -11.31 -20.34 -24.30
N GLN A 79 -12.14 -21.10 -25.02
CA GLN A 79 -13.37 -20.57 -25.59
C GLN A 79 -14.39 -20.21 -24.49
N GLY A 80 -14.52 -21.04 -23.45
CA GLY A 80 -15.32 -20.74 -22.28
C GLY A 80 -14.85 -19.46 -21.58
N PHE A 81 -13.54 -19.25 -21.45
CA PHE A 81 -12.97 -18.03 -20.86
C PHE A 81 -13.31 -16.78 -21.66
N LEU A 82 -13.33 -16.86 -23.00
CA LEU A 82 -13.77 -15.74 -23.84
C LEU A 82 -15.27 -15.45 -23.65
N TYR A 83 -16.12 -16.48 -23.57
CA TYR A 83 -17.56 -16.31 -23.29
C TYR A 83 -17.82 -15.75 -21.88
N TYR A 84 -17.06 -16.20 -20.90
CA TYR A 84 -17.03 -15.64 -19.55
C TYR A 84 -16.67 -14.14 -19.60
N TYR A 85 -15.63 -13.76 -20.33
CA TYR A 85 -15.21 -12.38 -20.46
C TYR A 85 -16.30 -11.51 -21.09
N ASP A 86 -16.91 -11.97 -22.19
CA ASP A 86 -18.00 -11.25 -22.86
C ASP A 86 -19.21 -11.07 -21.93
N ALA A 87 -19.54 -12.08 -21.12
CA ALA A 87 -20.58 -12.00 -20.11
C ALA A 87 -20.24 -10.99 -19.00
N CYS A 88 -18.99 -10.96 -18.52
CA CYS A 88 -18.50 -9.96 -17.57
C CYS A 88 -18.63 -8.54 -18.14
N PHE A 89 -18.11 -8.31 -19.34
CA PHE A 89 -18.16 -7.01 -20.00
C PHE A 89 -19.60 -6.55 -20.21
N ALA A 90 -20.45 -7.38 -20.82
CA ALA A 90 -21.83 -7.02 -21.10
C ALA A 90 -22.65 -6.82 -19.82
N GLY A 91 -22.40 -7.60 -18.77
CA GLY A 91 -23.04 -7.42 -17.46
C GLY A 91 -22.71 -6.07 -16.84
N LEU A 92 -21.43 -5.69 -16.80
CA LEU A 92 -20.97 -4.40 -16.30
C LEU A 92 -21.50 -3.24 -17.14
N ARG A 93 -21.44 -3.33 -18.48
CA ARG A 93 -21.97 -2.30 -19.38
C ARG A 93 -23.47 -2.08 -19.22
N ASN A 94 -24.24 -3.15 -19.04
CA ASN A 94 -25.67 -3.04 -18.76
C ASN A 94 -25.94 -2.32 -17.43
N ALA A 95 -25.04 -2.42 -16.45
CA ALA A 95 -25.18 -1.73 -15.18
C ALA A 95 -24.78 -0.25 -15.31
N SER A 96 -23.65 0.05 -15.95
CA SER A 96 -23.20 1.41 -16.26
C SER A 96 -22.02 1.40 -17.24
N VAL A 97 -21.99 2.36 -18.18
CA VAL A 97 -20.88 2.56 -19.13
C VAL A 97 -19.61 3.11 -18.46
N TYR A 98 -19.68 3.55 -17.21
CA TYR A 98 -18.51 4.08 -16.48
C TYR A 98 -17.72 3.01 -15.72
N LEU A 99 -18.21 1.76 -15.69
CA LEU A 99 -17.47 0.65 -15.07
C LEU A 99 -16.37 0.16 -16.01
N ARG A 100 -15.20 -0.12 -15.43
CA ARG A 100 -14.01 -0.60 -16.14
C ARG A 100 -13.84 -2.10 -15.88
N LEU A 101 -13.40 -2.81 -16.91
CA LEU A 101 -13.05 -4.22 -16.89
C LEU A 101 -11.69 -4.42 -17.56
N GLY A 102 -10.76 -5.10 -16.88
CA GLY A 102 -9.46 -5.49 -17.41
C GLY A 102 -9.14 -6.96 -17.17
N GLY A 103 -7.92 -7.35 -17.51
CA GLY A 103 -7.41 -8.71 -17.40
C GLY A 103 -6.17 -8.93 -18.29
N PRO A 104 -5.66 -10.16 -18.42
CA PRO A 104 -6.17 -11.39 -17.80
C PRO A 104 -5.76 -11.61 -16.34
N GLY A 105 -4.84 -10.81 -15.78
CA GLY A 105 -4.26 -11.06 -14.46
C GLY A 105 -3.39 -12.31 -14.46
N ASP A 106 -2.41 -12.38 -15.38
CA ASP A 106 -1.59 -13.58 -15.62
C ASP A 106 -0.15 -13.22 -16.00
N SER A 107 0.75 -14.20 -15.97
CA SER A 107 2.14 -14.07 -16.39
C SER A 107 2.31 -13.74 -17.87
N CYS A 108 1.37 -14.09 -18.75
CA CYS A 108 1.44 -13.79 -20.20
C CYS A 108 2.81 -14.11 -20.85
N HIS A 109 3.34 -15.31 -20.58
CA HIS A 109 4.56 -15.79 -21.23
C HIS A 109 4.37 -15.90 -22.74
N THR A 110 5.43 -15.64 -23.51
CA THR A 110 5.42 -15.71 -24.98
C THR A 110 4.78 -17.02 -25.48
N PRO A 111 3.95 -16.98 -26.54
CA PRO A 111 3.30 -18.17 -27.06
C PRO A 111 4.29 -19.33 -27.32
N PRO A 112 3.90 -20.59 -27.08
CA PRO A 112 2.54 -21.06 -26.76
C PRO A 112 2.23 -21.17 -25.25
N HIS A 113 3.00 -20.53 -24.36
CA HIS A 113 2.96 -20.85 -22.93
C HIS A 113 1.76 -20.30 -22.14
N SER A 114 1.24 -19.12 -22.51
CA SER A 114 0.08 -18.49 -21.83
C SER A 114 -1.12 -18.30 -22.79
N PRO A 115 -1.70 -19.38 -23.33
CA PRO A 115 -2.76 -19.32 -24.34
C PRO A 115 -3.98 -18.48 -23.93
N TYR A 116 -4.42 -18.51 -22.66
CA TYR A 116 -5.56 -17.71 -22.20
C TYR A 116 -5.32 -16.21 -22.37
N CYS A 117 -4.14 -15.74 -21.97
CA CYS A 117 -3.76 -14.34 -22.11
C CYS A 117 -3.79 -13.89 -23.58
N TRP A 118 -3.10 -14.63 -24.44
CA TRP A 118 -3.01 -14.25 -25.86
C TRP A 118 -4.34 -14.38 -26.59
N ALA A 119 -5.15 -15.38 -26.24
CA ALA A 119 -6.50 -15.54 -26.79
C ALA A 119 -7.42 -14.40 -26.36
N LEU A 120 -7.40 -13.98 -25.09
CA LEU A 120 -8.19 -12.84 -24.63
C LEU A 120 -7.78 -11.55 -25.34
N LEU A 121 -6.48 -11.26 -25.43
CA LEU A 121 -5.99 -10.06 -26.12
C LEU A 121 -6.39 -10.07 -27.60
N GLN A 122 -6.28 -11.21 -28.28
CA GLN A 122 -6.72 -11.35 -29.67
C GLN A 122 -8.24 -11.14 -29.81
N HIS A 123 -9.03 -11.81 -28.98
CA HIS A 123 -10.49 -11.66 -28.94
C HIS A 123 -10.91 -10.21 -28.72
N CYS A 124 -10.27 -9.55 -27.76
CA CYS A 124 -10.50 -8.14 -27.46
C CYS A 124 -10.10 -7.22 -28.61
N HIS A 125 -9.06 -7.59 -29.34
CA HIS A 125 -8.55 -6.84 -30.48
C HIS A 125 -9.42 -7.01 -31.73
N ASP A 126 -10.06 -8.16 -31.95
CA ASP A 126 -10.78 -8.43 -33.19
C ASP A 126 -12.26 -8.00 -33.14
N THR A 127 -12.86 -7.94 -31.96
CA THR A 127 -14.31 -7.65 -31.77
C THR A 127 -14.66 -6.15 -31.89
N HIS A 128 -13.82 -5.34 -32.55
CA HIS A 128 -13.96 -3.87 -32.65
C HIS A 128 -15.10 -3.43 -33.59
N THR A 129 -16.34 -3.36 -33.10
CA THR A 129 -17.39 -2.61 -33.80
C THR A 129 -17.65 -1.23 -33.19
N GLU A 130 -17.95 -1.03 -31.90
CA GLU A 130 -18.25 0.34 -31.40
C GLU A 130 -17.90 0.65 -29.91
N THR A 131 -17.29 -0.26 -29.15
CA THR A 131 -16.92 0.00 -27.74
C THR A 131 -15.62 -0.71 -27.36
N HIS A 132 -14.66 0.01 -26.76
CA HIS A 132 -13.45 -0.60 -26.20
C HIS A 132 -13.84 -1.66 -25.15
N ILE A 133 -13.66 -2.94 -25.51
CA ILE A 133 -14.07 -4.05 -24.64
C ILE A 133 -13.09 -4.31 -23.50
N LEU A 134 -11.81 -3.95 -23.70
CA LEU A 134 -10.74 -4.03 -22.70
C LEU A 134 -10.31 -2.63 -22.24
N HIS A 135 -10.35 -2.38 -20.93
CA HIS A 135 -10.02 -1.05 -20.36
C HIS A 135 -8.59 -0.93 -19.83
N TYR A 136 -8.00 -2.04 -19.40
CA TYR A 136 -6.62 -2.13 -18.94
C TYR A 136 -6.10 -3.55 -19.13
N ILE A 137 -4.77 -3.69 -19.19
CA ILE A 137 -4.08 -4.98 -19.27
C ILE A 137 -3.42 -5.25 -17.93
N ALA A 138 -3.78 -6.36 -17.29
CA ALA A 138 -3.20 -6.80 -16.03
C ALA A 138 -2.26 -7.99 -16.24
N LEU A 139 -1.08 -7.90 -15.62
CA LEU A 139 0.03 -8.84 -15.80
C LEU A 139 0.65 -9.20 -14.45
N HIS A 140 1.03 -10.44 -14.25
CA HIS A 140 1.72 -10.86 -13.02
C HIS A 140 3.20 -11.10 -13.31
N LYS A 141 4.04 -10.10 -13.02
CA LYS A 141 5.51 -10.22 -13.20
C LYS A 141 6.19 -10.18 -11.84
N LYS A 142 6.81 -11.30 -11.47
CA LYS A 142 7.51 -11.48 -10.20
C LYS A 142 9.03 -11.56 -10.40
N GLY A 143 9.78 -11.25 -9.36
CA GLY A 143 11.22 -10.96 -9.47
C GLY A 143 12.18 -12.15 -9.42
N GLY A 144 11.70 -13.36 -9.15
CA GLY A 144 12.59 -14.53 -8.98
C GLY A 144 13.59 -14.39 -7.83
N GLY A 145 13.31 -13.51 -6.86
CA GLY A 145 14.19 -13.15 -5.75
C GLY A 145 14.93 -11.82 -5.94
N GLY A 146 14.92 -11.25 -7.15
CA GLY A 146 15.50 -9.94 -7.46
C GLY A 146 14.45 -8.84 -7.65
N THR A 147 14.89 -7.59 -7.69
CA THR A 147 14.00 -6.43 -7.91
C THR A 147 13.86 -6.07 -9.39
N LEU A 148 14.98 -5.90 -10.09
CA LEU A 148 15.02 -5.48 -11.50
C LEU A 148 14.31 -6.44 -12.50
N PRO A 149 14.34 -7.78 -12.31
CA PRO A 149 13.65 -8.69 -13.23
C PRO A 149 12.14 -8.45 -13.33
N ILE A 150 11.50 -7.86 -12.32
CA ILE A 150 10.07 -7.49 -12.36
C ILE A 150 9.81 -6.53 -13.51
N LEU A 151 10.60 -5.45 -13.56
CA LEU A 151 10.47 -4.40 -14.57
C LEU A 151 10.88 -4.89 -15.96
N GLN A 152 11.97 -5.66 -16.06
CA GLN A 152 12.45 -6.20 -17.34
C GLN A 152 11.39 -7.09 -18.00
N GLN A 153 10.85 -8.05 -17.25
CA GLN A 153 9.79 -8.93 -17.74
C GLN A 153 8.52 -8.17 -18.14
N LEU A 154 8.15 -7.13 -17.38
CA LEU A 154 7.02 -6.27 -17.71
C LEU A 154 7.24 -5.58 -19.06
N LYS A 155 8.38 -4.92 -19.24
CA LYS A 155 8.72 -4.21 -20.48
C LYS A 155 8.70 -5.15 -21.68
N ASP A 156 9.33 -6.33 -21.56
CA ASP A 156 9.41 -7.30 -22.65
C ASP A 156 8.02 -7.80 -23.08
N THR A 157 7.17 -8.16 -22.11
CA THR A 157 5.81 -8.63 -22.39
C THR A 157 4.94 -7.54 -22.99
N VAL A 158 4.95 -6.33 -22.43
CA VAL A 158 4.13 -5.23 -22.96
C VAL A 158 4.59 -4.83 -24.36
N GLN A 159 5.89 -4.81 -24.64
CA GLN A 159 6.39 -4.55 -25.98
C GLN A 159 5.95 -5.62 -26.98
N GLU A 160 5.88 -6.89 -26.57
CA GLU A 160 5.29 -7.94 -27.40
C GLU A 160 3.81 -7.69 -27.68
N ILE A 161 3.03 -7.34 -26.65
CA ILE A 161 1.62 -6.96 -26.79
C ILE A 161 1.46 -5.79 -27.77
N GLN A 162 2.24 -4.72 -27.61
CA GLN A 162 2.17 -3.52 -28.47
C GLN A 162 2.58 -3.77 -29.93
N ARG A 163 3.40 -4.81 -30.18
CA ARG A 163 3.75 -5.26 -31.54
C ARG A 163 2.62 -6.07 -32.17
N ARG A 164 1.99 -6.97 -31.41
CA ARG A 164 0.90 -7.85 -31.89
C ARG A 164 -0.44 -7.13 -32.01
N PHE A 165 -0.72 -6.22 -31.07
CA PHE A 165 -1.99 -5.51 -30.92
C PHE A 165 -1.73 -3.99 -30.83
N PRO A 166 -1.44 -3.32 -31.97
CA PRO A 166 -1.08 -1.90 -31.96
C PRO A 166 -2.13 -0.98 -31.33
N LEU A 167 -3.42 -1.36 -31.36
CA LEU A 167 -4.52 -0.62 -30.74
C LEU A 167 -4.44 -0.57 -29.21
N PHE A 168 -3.68 -1.48 -28.58
CA PHE A 168 -3.53 -1.54 -27.12
C PHE A 168 -2.39 -0.68 -26.57
N ARG A 169 -1.66 0.06 -27.41
CA ARG A 169 -0.53 0.90 -26.97
C ARG A 169 -0.90 1.94 -25.91
N SER A 170 -2.11 2.48 -25.97
CA SER A 170 -2.60 3.48 -25.03
C SER A 170 -3.27 2.91 -23.78
N LEU A 171 -3.54 1.59 -23.76
CA LEU A 171 -4.22 0.99 -22.61
C LEU A 171 -3.34 1.06 -21.36
N PRO A 172 -3.91 1.43 -20.20
CA PRO A 172 -3.26 1.25 -18.91
C PRO A 172 -2.75 -0.17 -18.73
N VAL A 173 -1.53 -0.30 -18.22
CA VAL A 173 -0.90 -1.57 -17.86
C VAL A 173 -0.73 -1.64 -16.35
N TYR A 174 -1.21 -2.73 -15.76
CA TYR A 174 -1.08 -3.04 -14.35
C TYR A 174 -0.11 -4.20 -14.16
N ASN A 175 0.62 -4.16 -13.04
CA ASN A 175 1.22 -5.35 -12.45
C ASN A 175 0.66 -5.51 -11.03
N ASP A 176 -0.45 -6.21 -10.93
CA ASP A 176 -1.28 -6.38 -9.71
C ASP A 176 -0.68 -7.36 -8.71
N GLU A 177 0.33 -8.14 -9.12
CA GLU A 177 1.09 -9.01 -8.25
C GLU A 177 2.62 -8.93 -8.50
N ALA A 178 3.17 -7.72 -8.38
CA ALA A 178 4.54 -7.33 -8.66
C ALA A 178 5.54 -7.73 -7.56
N ASP A 179 5.52 -8.98 -7.13
CA ASP A 179 6.24 -9.41 -5.94
C ASP A 179 7.70 -9.78 -6.21
N PRO A 180 8.62 -9.57 -5.24
CA PRO A 180 9.99 -10.04 -5.36
C PRO A 180 10.12 -11.55 -5.61
N LEU A 181 9.23 -12.36 -5.02
CA LEU A 181 9.27 -13.82 -5.18
C LEU A 181 7.88 -14.46 -5.03
N VAL A 182 7.57 -15.43 -5.90
CA VAL A 182 6.37 -16.26 -5.91
C VAL A 182 6.25 -17.18 -4.69
N GLY A 183 5.01 -17.44 -4.26
CA GLY A 183 4.68 -18.26 -3.10
C GLY A 183 4.74 -17.45 -1.82
N TRP A 184 3.65 -16.76 -1.50
CA TRP A 184 3.54 -15.86 -0.35
C TRP A 184 3.77 -16.58 0.99
N ASN A 185 3.39 -17.86 1.07
CA ASN A 185 3.45 -18.70 2.27
C ASN A 185 4.85 -19.25 2.58
N LYS A 186 5.81 -19.17 1.64
CA LYS A 186 7.18 -19.65 1.85
C LYS A 186 7.86 -18.85 2.97
N PRO A 187 8.38 -19.51 4.03
CA PRO A 187 9.03 -18.82 5.12
C PRO A 187 10.43 -18.35 4.71
N LEU A 188 10.61 -17.04 4.57
CA LEU A 188 11.88 -16.43 4.22
C LEU A 188 12.19 -15.30 5.19
N VAL A 189 13.39 -15.33 5.79
CA VAL A 189 13.80 -14.37 6.82
C VAL A 189 13.73 -12.93 6.30
N TRP A 190 14.16 -12.67 5.06
CA TRP A 190 14.12 -11.34 4.48
C TRP A 190 12.69 -10.76 4.32
N ARG A 191 11.64 -11.58 4.36
CA ARG A 191 10.23 -11.11 4.35
C ARG A 191 9.79 -10.54 5.70
N ALA A 192 10.54 -10.77 6.76
CA ALA A 192 10.17 -10.43 8.13
C ALA A 192 10.46 -8.98 8.51
N ASP A 193 11.48 -8.38 7.90
CA ASP A 193 12.11 -7.15 8.39
C ASP A 193 12.27 -6.06 7.31
N VAL A 194 13.18 -5.10 7.53
CA VAL A 194 13.42 -3.96 6.62
C VAL A 194 14.00 -4.41 5.27
N THR A 195 14.49 -5.65 5.14
CA THR A 195 15.00 -6.18 3.87
C THR A 195 13.89 -6.18 2.82
N TYR A 196 12.73 -6.76 3.13
CA TYR A 196 11.58 -6.72 2.23
C TYR A 196 11.05 -5.31 2.03
N ALA A 197 10.98 -4.50 3.09
CA ALA A 197 10.55 -3.11 2.99
C ALA A 197 11.39 -2.31 1.96
N ALA A 198 12.73 -2.44 2.04
CA ALA A 198 13.65 -1.74 1.15
C ALA A 198 13.60 -2.31 -0.28
N MET A 199 13.34 -3.61 -0.46
CA MET A 199 13.07 -4.18 -1.79
C MET A 199 11.83 -3.55 -2.44
N VAL A 200 10.74 -3.37 -1.67
CA VAL A 200 9.52 -2.71 -2.18
C VAL A 200 9.83 -1.27 -2.62
N MET A 201 10.60 -0.51 -1.82
CA MET A 201 11.04 0.84 -2.22
C MET A 201 11.83 0.82 -3.52
N LYS A 202 12.79 -0.12 -3.64
CA LYS A 202 13.65 -0.27 -4.82
C LYS A 202 12.85 -0.62 -6.07
N VAL A 203 11.89 -1.54 -5.97
CA VAL A 203 11.00 -1.89 -7.09
C VAL A 203 10.21 -0.68 -7.56
N ILE A 204 9.62 0.09 -6.64
CA ILE A 204 8.86 1.30 -6.98
C ILE A 204 9.75 2.36 -7.63
N SER A 205 10.95 2.60 -7.08
CA SER A 205 11.91 3.54 -7.66
C SER A 205 12.33 3.13 -9.07
N GLN A 206 12.62 1.85 -9.30
CA GLN A 206 12.94 1.33 -10.63
C GLN A 206 11.80 1.58 -11.64
N HIS A 207 10.54 1.37 -11.25
CA HIS A 207 9.41 1.66 -12.13
C HIS A 207 9.24 3.17 -12.38
N GLN A 208 9.47 4.01 -11.38
CA GLN A 208 9.41 5.46 -11.56
C GLN A 208 10.52 5.95 -12.49
N ASP A 209 11.78 5.63 -12.18
CA ASP A 209 12.93 6.25 -12.84
C ASP A 209 13.27 5.61 -14.19
N LEU A 210 13.15 4.28 -14.30
CA LEU A 210 13.57 3.52 -15.48
C LEU A 210 12.42 3.22 -16.46
N LEU A 211 11.18 3.57 -16.11
CA LEU A 211 10.01 3.40 -16.96
C LEU A 211 9.17 4.68 -17.05
N ILE A 212 8.55 5.13 -15.98
CA ILE A 212 7.57 6.23 -16.03
C ILE A 212 8.22 7.56 -16.44
N ALA A 213 9.35 7.92 -15.82
CA ALA A 213 10.08 9.16 -16.07
C ALA A 213 10.98 9.10 -17.31
N HIS A 214 11.11 7.93 -17.94
CA HIS A 214 12.00 7.76 -19.09
C HIS A 214 11.43 8.45 -20.34
N LEU A 215 12.20 9.34 -20.96
CA LEU A 215 11.75 10.21 -22.08
C LEU A 215 11.11 9.46 -23.26
N ASN A 216 11.60 8.26 -23.56
CA ASN A 216 11.10 7.44 -24.68
C ASN A 216 10.12 6.34 -24.23
N ASN A 217 9.46 6.51 -23.09
CA ASN A 217 8.49 5.54 -22.59
C ASN A 217 7.27 5.44 -23.53
N THR A 218 6.95 4.23 -23.97
CA THR A 218 5.75 3.93 -24.78
C THR A 218 4.70 3.15 -24.00
N ILE A 219 4.96 2.82 -22.74
CA ILE A 219 4.11 1.97 -21.89
C ILE A 219 3.35 2.86 -20.92
N ASN A 220 2.02 2.83 -21.00
CA ASN A 220 1.13 3.49 -20.04
C ASN A 220 1.02 2.65 -18.75
N PHE A 221 2.11 2.54 -17.99
CA PHE A 221 2.12 1.82 -16.72
C PHE A 221 1.42 2.65 -15.64
N THR A 222 0.40 2.07 -15.00
CA THR A 222 -0.52 2.84 -14.14
C THR A 222 -0.64 2.27 -12.74
N LEU A 223 -0.43 0.97 -12.54
CA LEU A 223 -0.64 0.32 -11.25
C LEU A 223 0.43 -0.73 -10.99
N LEU A 224 0.99 -0.68 -9.78
CA LEU A 224 1.84 -1.72 -9.20
C LEU A 224 1.25 -2.12 -7.86
N SER A 225 0.95 -3.40 -7.67
CA SER A 225 0.50 -3.93 -6.38
C SER A 225 1.47 -5.01 -5.89
N ASN A 226 1.75 -4.97 -4.59
CA ASN A 226 2.43 -6.05 -3.89
C ASN A 226 1.34 -6.89 -3.23
N ASP A 227 1.26 -8.17 -3.59
CA ASP A 227 0.20 -9.04 -3.11
C ASP A 227 0.60 -9.62 -1.74
N ASN A 228 0.46 -8.81 -0.70
CA ASN A 228 0.99 -9.09 0.63
C ASN A 228 -0.03 -8.83 1.76
N ALA A 229 -1.32 -8.76 1.44
CA ALA A 229 -2.40 -8.62 2.42
C ALA A 229 -2.78 -9.93 3.14
N PHE A 230 -2.09 -11.04 2.84
CA PHE A 230 -2.32 -12.33 3.50
C PHE A 230 -2.15 -12.27 5.02
N LEU A 231 -2.84 -13.17 5.71
CA LEU A 231 -2.62 -13.43 7.14
C LEU A 231 -1.62 -14.57 7.32
N SER A 232 -0.56 -14.32 8.09
CA SER A 232 0.49 -15.30 8.32
C SER A 232 0.01 -16.49 9.17
N TYR A 233 0.57 -17.67 8.98
CA TYR A 233 0.29 -18.87 9.77
C TYR A 233 1.43 -19.23 10.71
N HIS A 234 1.11 -19.82 11.86
CA HIS A 234 2.10 -20.47 12.72
C HIS A 234 2.78 -21.63 11.96
N PRO A 235 4.09 -21.88 12.13
CA PRO A 235 5.05 -21.20 13.02
C PRO A 235 5.83 -20.06 12.30
N HIS A 236 5.20 -19.38 11.34
CA HIS A 236 5.86 -18.43 10.44
C HIS A 236 5.19 -17.05 10.47
N GLN A 237 4.98 -16.53 11.67
CA GLN A 237 4.29 -15.27 11.95
C GLN A 237 4.87 -14.10 11.16
N PHE A 238 6.20 -14.02 11.05
CA PHE A 238 6.88 -12.90 10.37
C PHE A 238 7.40 -13.23 8.96
N THR A 239 7.78 -14.48 8.70
CA THR A 239 8.61 -14.85 7.53
C THR A 239 7.81 -15.11 6.26
N GLN A 240 6.49 -14.97 6.30
CA GLN A 240 5.62 -15.02 5.11
C GLN A 240 5.47 -13.62 4.49
N ARG A 241 5.03 -13.55 3.22
CA ARG A 241 4.84 -12.30 2.49
C ARG A 241 3.54 -11.62 2.92
N THR A 242 3.62 -10.96 4.07
CA THR A 242 2.48 -10.30 4.73
C THR A 242 2.82 -8.87 5.14
N LEU A 243 1.83 -7.98 5.18
CA LEU A 243 1.94 -6.64 5.78
C LEU A 243 2.00 -6.68 7.31
N THR A 244 1.38 -7.69 7.91
CA THR A 244 1.30 -7.88 9.36
C THR A 244 1.74 -9.27 9.78
N ALA A 245 2.31 -9.40 10.96
CA ALA A 245 2.55 -10.69 11.61
C ALA A 245 1.37 -11.03 12.53
N ARG A 246 0.72 -12.16 12.25
CA ARG A 246 -0.45 -12.64 12.99
C ARG A 246 -0.05 -13.61 14.10
N PHE A 247 -0.56 -13.34 15.31
CA PHE A 247 -0.49 -14.23 16.47
C PHE A 247 -1.91 -14.66 16.88
N GLN A 248 -2.14 -15.96 16.93
CA GLN A 248 -3.38 -16.56 17.43
C GLN A 248 -3.15 -16.95 18.89
N ILE A 249 -3.59 -16.10 19.82
CA ILE A 249 -3.36 -16.29 21.26
C ILE A 249 -4.42 -17.25 21.80
N ASN A 250 -4.09 -18.54 21.74
CA ASN A 250 -5.03 -19.62 22.07
C ASN A 250 -4.95 -20.07 23.53
N ASN A 251 -3.98 -19.58 24.30
CA ASN A 251 -3.80 -19.90 25.72
C ASN A 251 -4.60 -18.98 26.67
N THR A 252 -5.54 -18.18 26.14
CA THR A 252 -6.49 -17.39 26.93
C THR A 252 -7.86 -18.06 26.96
N HIS A 253 -8.67 -17.77 27.99
CA HIS A 253 -10.02 -18.32 28.14
C HIS A 253 -10.88 -18.11 26.88
N THR A 254 -10.84 -16.90 26.32
CA THR A 254 -11.37 -16.60 24.99
C THR A 254 -10.17 -16.39 24.07
N PRO A 255 -9.93 -17.28 23.09
CA PRO A 255 -8.89 -17.08 22.10
C PRO A 255 -9.07 -15.75 21.37
N HIS A 256 -7.97 -15.08 21.07
CA HIS A 256 -7.99 -13.80 20.35
C HIS A 256 -6.81 -13.70 19.38
N VAL A 257 -6.86 -12.70 18.50
CA VAL A 257 -5.82 -12.48 17.48
C VAL A 257 -5.12 -11.15 17.73
N GLN A 258 -3.80 -11.16 17.62
CA GLN A 258 -2.97 -9.96 17.65
C GLN A 258 -2.29 -9.81 16.29
N LEU A 259 -2.24 -8.59 15.77
CA LEU A 259 -1.46 -8.23 14.60
C LEU A 259 -0.34 -7.28 15.03
N ILE A 260 0.87 -7.57 14.54
CA ILE A 260 2.04 -6.68 14.64
C ILE A 260 2.33 -6.15 13.24
N ARG A 261 2.45 -4.83 13.09
CA ARG A 261 2.81 -4.20 11.83
C ARG A 261 4.25 -4.57 11.47
N LYS A 262 4.45 -5.12 10.27
CA LYS A 262 5.80 -5.43 9.78
C LYS A 262 6.40 -4.20 9.11
N PRO A 263 7.74 -4.14 8.97
CA PRO A 263 8.42 -2.97 8.41
C PRO A 263 7.97 -2.60 7.01
N VAL A 264 7.56 -3.56 6.18
CA VAL A 264 7.02 -3.28 4.84
C VAL A 264 5.78 -2.39 4.87
N LEU A 265 4.86 -2.60 5.82
CA LEU A 265 3.68 -1.74 5.98
C LEU A 265 4.06 -0.35 6.51
N THR A 266 5.08 -0.27 7.37
CA THR A 266 5.62 1.03 7.81
C THR A 266 6.23 1.80 6.64
N ALA A 267 6.96 1.13 5.75
CA ALA A 267 7.54 1.74 4.58
C ALA A 267 6.48 2.21 3.56
N MET A 268 5.34 1.54 3.44
CA MET A 268 4.19 2.06 2.68
C MET A 268 3.69 3.39 3.23
N GLY A 269 3.68 3.55 4.57
CA GLY A 269 3.35 4.84 5.21
C GLY A 269 4.38 5.94 4.90
N LEU A 270 5.65 5.59 4.72
CA LEU A 270 6.68 6.55 4.27
C LEU A 270 6.48 6.94 2.80
N LEU A 271 6.18 5.99 1.91
CA LEU A 271 5.86 6.30 0.51
C LEU A 271 4.66 7.22 0.35
N ALA A 272 3.66 7.09 1.23
CA ALA A 272 2.47 7.96 1.22
C ALA A 272 2.81 9.44 1.43
N LEU A 273 4.01 9.78 1.94
CA LEU A 273 4.47 11.15 2.12
C LEU A 273 5.06 11.80 0.85
N LEU A 274 5.22 11.05 -0.25
CA LEU A 274 5.64 11.62 -1.52
C LEU A 274 4.58 12.64 -2.03
N GLY A 275 5.07 13.71 -2.65
CA GLY A 275 4.26 14.71 -3.37
C GLY A 275 3.94 14.28 -4.79
N GLU A 276 3.14 15.09 -5.48
CA GLU A 276 2.62 14.81 -6.83
C GLU A 276 3.60 15.13 -7.96
N GLN A 277 4.65 15.93 -7.70
CA GLN A 277 5.66 16.28 -8.71
C GLN A 277 6.99 15.63 -8.37
N GLN A 278 7.54 14.82 -9.28
CA GLN A 278 8.90 14.28 -9.13
C GLN A 278 9.94 15.40 -9.24
N VAL A 279 10.96 15.33 -8.39
CA VAL A 279 12.12 16.23 -8.43
C VAL A 279 13.27 15.51 -9.12
N GLU A 280 13.97 16.22 -10.00
CA GLU A 280 15.18 15.71 -10.65
C GLU A 280 16.28 15.46 -9.60
N VAL A 281 16.92 14.29 -9.66
CA VAL A 281 18.01 13.93 -8.75
C VAL A 281 19.26 13.57 -9.53
N THR A 282 20.34 14.32 -9.32
CA THR A 282 21.66 13.96 -9.84
C THR A 282 22.40 13.08 -8.84
N MET A 283 22.53 11.79 -9.15
CA MET A 283 23.27 10.84 -8.32
C MET A 283 24.66 10.56 -8.89
N VAL A 284 25.70 10.76 -8.08
CA VAL A 284 27.09 10.43 -8.45
C VAL A 284 27.54 9.20 -7.66
N THR A 285 27.65 8.06 -8.34
CA THR A 285 28.08 6.77 -7.77
C THR A 285 29.42 6.33 -8.37
N ARG A 286 30.13 5.42 -7.68
CA ARG A 286 31.37 4.81 -8.21
C ARG A 286 31.12 3.75 -9.31
N GLY A 287 29.86 3.33 -9.53
CA GLY A 287 29.45 2.32 -10.51
C GLY A 287 28.15 2.70 -11.24
N SER A 288 27.59 1.78 -12.04
CA SER A 288 26.32 1.96 -12.75
C SER A 288 25.18 2.31 -11.78
N GLN A 289 24.34 3.27 -12.15
CA GLN A 289 23.18 3.66 -11.35
C GLN A 289 22.14 2.52 -11.27
N GLU A 290 21.98 1.74 -12.34
CA GLU A 290 21.03 0.63 -12.41
C GLU A 290 21.35 -0.51 -11.42
N ASP A 291 22.63 -0.76 -11.12
CA ASP A 291 23.08 -1.78 -10.18
C ASP A 291 23.38 -1.23 -8.78
N SER A 292 23.17 0.08 -8.56
CA SER A 292 23.44 0.70 -7.27
C SER A 292 22.54 0.10 -6.19
N SER A 293 23.13 -0.24 -5.04
CA SER A 293 22.33 -0.63 -3.87
C SER A 293 21.59 0.56 -3.27
N VAL A 294 22.12 1.78 -3.46
CA VAL A 294 21.49 3.01 -2.99
C VAL A 294 20.65 3.62 -4.11
N GLY A 295 19.40 3.98 -3.79
CA GLY A 295 18.53 4.75 -4.67
C GLY A 295 17.77 5.85 -3.94
N VAL A 296 17.08 6.67 -4.72
CA VAL A 296 16.43 7.90 -4.23
C VAL A 296 15.17 8.20 -5.03
N LEU A 297 14.08 8.46 -4.33
CA LEU A 297 12.89 9.11 -4.88
C LEU A 297 12.74 10.47 -4.23
N ALA A 298 12.60 11.52 -5.03
CA ALA A 298 12.37 12.87 -4.55
C ALA A 298 11.11 13.45 -5.19
N SER A 299 10.34 14.16 -4.37
CA SER A 299 9.10 14.80 -4.82
C SER A 299 8.89 16.13 -4.12
N VAL A 300 8.04 16.95 -4.72
CA VAL A 300 7.59 18.22 -4.19
C VAL A 300 6.07 18.30 -4.29
N HIS A 301 5.48 18.90 -3.27
CA HIS A 301 4.11 19.35 -3.28
C HIS A 301 4.11 20.87 -3.36
N THR A 302 3.41 21.42 -4.36
CA THR A 302 3.19 22.86 -4.46
C THR A 302 1.76 23.18 -4.02
N PRO A 303 1.58 24.03 -2.99
CA PRO A 303 0.25 24.32 -2.47
C PRO A 303 -0.61 24.94 -3.56
N GLN A 304 -1.87 24.51 -3.66
CA GLN A 304 -2.76 25.06 -4.68
C GLN A 304 -3.09 26.52 -4.37
N HIS A 305 -2.66 27.45 -5.24
CA HIS A 305 -3.05 28.86 -5.18
C HIS A 305 -4.52 29.07 -5.62
N THR A 306 -5.46 28.30 -5.09
CA THR A 306 -6.89 28.43 -5.44
C THR A 306 -7.54 29.43 -4.48
N HIS A 307 -7.51 30.69 -4.91
CA HIS A 307 -8.12 31.87 -4.28
C HIS A 307 -7.58 32.21 -2.87
N ALA A 308 -7.27 33.49 -2.64
CA ALA A 308 -6.72 34.04 -1.40
C ALA A 308 -7.58 33.85 -0.13
N ASN A 309 -8.63 33.03 -0.17
CA ASN A 309 -9.63 32.82 0.88
C ASN A 309 -9.81 31.34 1.30
N THR A 310 -8.99 30.39 0.84
CA THR A 310 -9.05 29.02 1.36
C THR A 310 -8.19 28.92 2.64
N HIS A 311 -8.87 28.84 3.79
CA HIS A 311 -8.27 28.55 5.10
C HIS A 311 -7.71 27.13 5.12
N SER A 312 -6.51 26.93 4.58
CA SER A 312 -5.91 25.61 4.42
C SER A 312 -4.73 25.38 5.37
N ALA A 313 -4.60 24.15 5.85
CA ALA A 313 -3.39 23.63 6.51
C ALA A 313 -2.29 23.26 5.50
N ASP A 314 -2.54 23.50 4.21
CA ASP A 314 -1.63 23.19 3.12
C ASP A 314 -0.46 24.19 3.01
N SER A 315 0.67 23.69 2.52
CA SER A 315 1.93 24.43 2.40
C SER A 315 2.88 23.69 1.46
N TRP A 316 3.97 24.36 1.04
CA TRP A 316 5.03 23.69 0.28
C TRP A 316 5.66 22.55 1.09
N GLN A 317 5.87 21.41 0.42
CA GLN A 317 6.51 20.23 1.01
C GLN A 317 7.48 19.62 0.02
N SER A 318 8.58 19.07 0.51
CA SER A 318 9.48 18.24 -0.29
C SER A 318 9.83 16.98 0.48
N THR A 319 9.79 15.84 -0.22
CA THR A 319 10.05 14.54 0.38
C THR A 319 11.16 13.87 -0.40
N VAL A 320 12.23 13.50 0.30
CA VAL A 320 13.35 12.71 -0.24
C VAL A 320 13.37 11.36 0.46
N LEU A 321 13.13 10.29 -0.28
CA LEU A 321 13.16 8.91 0.19
C LEU A 321 14.40 8.21 -0.36
N LEU A 322 15.36 7.92 0.52
CA LEU A 322 16.55 7.14 0.24
C LEU A 322 16.33 5.69 0.68
N TYR A 323 16.86 4.75 -0.09
CA TYR A 323 16.96 3.35 0.33
C TYR A 323 18.36 2.81 0.06
N ASN A 324 18.81 1.83 0.85
CA ASN A 324 19.96 1.00 0.53
C ASN A 324 19.52 -0.47 0.56
N CYS A 325 19.52 -1.13 -0.60
CA CYS A 325 18.95 -2.46 -0.80
C CYS A 325 19.77 -3.27 -1.82
N ARG A 326 20.23 -4.45 -1.40
CA ARG A 326 20.85 -5.47 -2.28
C ARG A 326 19.90 -6.63 -2.48
N ASP A 327 18.68 -6.30 -2.90
CA ASP A 327 17.56 -7.22 -3.08
C ASP A 327 17.32 -8.01 -1.78
N ASN A 328 17.33 -9.35 -1.83
CA ASN A 328 17.04 -10.20 -0.68
C ASN A 328 18.22 -10.40 0.29
N VAL A 329 19.31 -9.62 0.15
CA VAL A 329 20.53 -9.75 0.94
C VAL A 329 20.63 -8.68 2.02
N THR A 330 20.76 -9.11 3.28
CA THR A 330 21.15 -8.30 4.43
C THR A 330 22.67 -8.32 4.61
N SER A 331 23.30 -7.20 4.94
CA SER A 331 24.77 -7.11 5.12
C SER A 331 25.15 -6.12 6.22
N ASN A 332 26.27 -6.36 6.89
CA ASN A 332 26.88 -5.41 7.83
C ASN A 332 27.56 -4.22 7.13
N ASN A 333 27.58 -4.23 5.79
CA ASN A 333 28.09 -3.12 5.00
C ASN A 333 27.15 -1.92 5.07
N SER A 334 27.72 -0.74 4.88
CA SER A 334 26.97 0.51 4.86
C SER A 334 27.56 1.44 3.80
N ASP A 335 26.69 2.18 3.14
CA ASP A 335 27.09 3.21 2.19
C ASP A 335 26.93 4.59 2.85
N THR A 336 27.90 5.46 2.64
CA THR A 336 27.81 6.85 3.14
C THR A 336 27.30 7.72 2.01
N VAL A 337 26.15 8.36 2.23
CA VAL A 337 25.52 9.25 1.28
C VAL A 337 25.69 10.69 1.77
N THR A 338 26.16 11.56 0.88
CA THR A 338 26.12 13.02 1.09
C THR A 338 24.98 13.56 0.25
N LEU A 339 23.94 14.04 0.92
CA LEU A 339 22.75 14.60 0.30
C LEU A 339 22.80 16.11 0.38
N ASN A 340 22.66 16.76 -0.78
CA ASN A 340 22.55 18.22 -0.89
C ASN A 340 21.18 18.55 -1.46
N ILE A 341 20.32 19.14 -0.64
CA ILE A 341 18.99 19.60 -1.03
C ILE A 341 19.05 21.11 -1.22
N THR A 342 18.75 21.57 -2.43
CA THR A 342 18.75 22.97 -2.85
C THR A 342 17.35 23.41 -3.27
N GLY A 343 17.08 24.71 -3.27
CA GLY A 343 15.83 25.25 -3.81
C GLY A 343 14.65 25.17 -2.86
N ALA A 344 14.88 24.92 -1.56
CA ALA A 344 13.84 25.11 -0.56
C ALA A 344 13.44 26.59 -0.50
N PRO A 345 12.14 26.92 -0.30
CA PRO A 345 11.68 28.30 -0.25
C PRO A 345 12.48 29.13 0.77
N SER A 346 13.07 30.23 0.29
CA SER A 346 13.86 31.14 1.11
C SER A 346 12.95 32.06 1.92
N HIS A 347 13.39 32.47 3.12
CA HIS A 347 12.66 33.37 4.02
C HIS A 347 11.30 32.86 4.53
N THR A 348 11.00 31.56 4.34
CA THR A 348 9.89 30.87 5.00
C THR A 348 10.40 30.02 6.16
N ASP A 349 9.58 29.86 7.19
CA ASP A 349 9.83 28.93 8.30
C ASP A 349 9.69 27.49 7.77
N VAL A 350 10.82 26.88 7.42
CA VAL A 350 10.89 25.50 6.90
C VAL A 350 11.51 24.60 7.96
N MET A 351 10.81 23.51 8.27
CA MET A 351 11.28 22.45 9.16
C MET A 351 11.53 21.19 8.35
N TYR A 352 12.45 20.34 8.79
CA TYR A 352 12.60 18.99 8.27
C TYR A 352 12.50 17.94 9.37
N VAL A 353 11.93 16.78 9.02
CA VAL A 353 11.85 15.58 9.86
C VAL A 353 12.52 14.44 9.11
N MET A 354 13.31 13.64 9.83
CA MET A 354 13.91 12.42 9.30
C MET A 354 13.21 11.20 9.90
N ARG A 355 12.80 10.25 9.05
CA ARG A 355 12.23 8.96 9.44
C ARG A 355 13.11 7.85 8.91
N TYR A 356 13.76 7.12 9.80
CA TYR A 356 14.78 6.14 9.50
C TYR A 356 14.34 4.73 9.91
N MET A 357 14.65 3.74 9.06
CA MET A 357 14.39 2.33 9.31
C MET A 357 15.61 1.50 8.90
N ASP A 358 15.99 0.57 9.76
CA ASP A 358 16.89 -0.55 9.45
C ASP A 358 16.53 -1.76 10.32
N ASN A 359 17.30 -2.84 10.18
CA ASN A 359 17.08 -4.06 10.94
C ASN A 359 17.46 -3.96 12.43
N VAL A 360 17.96 -2.81 12.91
CA VAL A 360 18.29 -2.55 14.31
C VAL A 360 17.17 -1.79 15.03
N VAL A 361 16.58 -0.77 14.40
CA VAL A 361 15.66 0.16 15.08
C VAL A 361 14.17 -0.02 14.73
N SER A 362 13.86 -0.74 13.66
CA SER A 362 12.49 -0.97 13.19
C SER A 362 12.28 -2.44 12.82
N ASN A 363 12.57 -3.35 13.76
CA ASN A 363 12.55 -4.79 13.51
C ASN A 363 11.83 -5.59 14.62
N PRO A 364 10.48 -5.66 14.59
CA PRO A 364 9.72 -6.45 15.56
C PRO A 364 10.07 -7.94 15.52
N TYR A 365 10.47 -8.47 14.35
CA TYR A 365 10.86 -9.87 14.20
C TYR A 365 12.10 -10.22 15.03
N GLU A 366 13.12 -9.36 15.01
CA GLU A 366 14.34 -9.60 15.79
C GLU A 366 14.08 -9.53 17.30
N VAL A 367 13.26 -8.57 17.75
CA VAL A 367 12.84 -8.51 19.16
C VAL A 367 12.06 -9.76 19.57
N TRP A 368 11.16 -10.26 18.72
CA TRP A 368 10.47 -11.52 18.96
C TRP A 368 11.43 -12.71 19.04
N ARG A 369 12.44 -12.77 18.18
CA ARG A 369 13.48 -13.82 18.24
C ARG A 369 14.28 -13.77 19.54
N GLN A 370 14.65 -12.59 20.00
CA GLN A 370 15.38 -12.39 21.26
C GLN A 370 14.58 -12.82 22.48
N MET A 371 13.24 -12.83 22.39
CA MET A 371 12.34 -13.39 23.41
C MET A 371 12.19 -14.91 23.31
N SER A 372 13.02 -15.61 22.53
CA SER A 372 12.89 -17.03 22.20
C SER A 372 11.65 -17.36 21.36
N SER A 373 11.17 -16.42 20.55
CA SER A 373 10.10 -16.62 19.57
C SER A 373 8.80 -17.22 20.17
N PRO A 374 8.23 -16.63 21.24
CA PRO A 374 7.07 -17.19 21.92
C PRO A 374 5.86 -17.29 20.98
N ASP A 375 5.18 -18.44 21.00
CA ASP A 375 3.94 -18.66 20.23
C ASP A 375 2.79 -17.79 20.74
N TYR A 376 2.76 -17.55 22.06
CA TYR A 376 1.77 -16.72 22.73
C TYR A 376 2.46 -15.60 23.52
N PRO A 377 2.88 -14.51 22.86
CA PRO A 377 3.53 -13.39 23.54
C PRO A 377 2.64 -12.79 24.63
N THR A 378 3.23 -12.45 25.78
CA THR A 378 2.55 -11.73 26.87
C THR A 378 2.24 -10.29 26.49
N LEU A 379 1.44 -9.58 27.29
CA LEU A 379 1.16 -8.15 27.08
C LEU A 379 2.45 -7.31 27.01
N GLN A 380 3.40 -7.58 27.91
CA GLN A 380 4.69 -6.90 27.93
C GLN A 380 5.51 -7.20 26.67
N GLN A 381 5.51 -8.46 26.23
CA GLN A 381 6.20 -8.85 24.99
C GLN A 381 5.55 -8.17 23.77
N LEU A 382 4.22 -8.18 23.67
CA LEU A 382 3.49 -7.47 22.61
C LEU A 382 3.80 -5.96 22.62
N ALA A 383 3.90 -5.32 23.78
CA ALA A 383 4.28 -3.93 23.89
C ALA A 383 5.72 -3.67 23.39
N GLN A 384 6.65 -4.58 23.68
CA GLN A 384 8.03 -4.52 23.16
C GLN A 384 8.07 -4.70 21.64
N LEU A 385 7.28 -5.62 21.06
CA LEU A 385 7.15 -5.80 19.61
C LEU A 385 6.61 -4.55 18.93
N ARG A 386 5.51 -3.98 19.47
CA ARG A 386 4.91 -2.73 18.96
C ARG A 386 5.87 -1.55 19.06
N GLY A 387 6.72 -1.55 20.09
CA GLY A 387 7.82 -0.61 20.26
C GLY A 387 8.90 -0.68 19.17
N GLN A 388 8.77 -1.52 18.14
CA GLN A 388 9.66 -1.56 16.97
C GLN A 388 8.91 -1.44 15.63
N GLU A 389 7.62 -1.11 15.63
CA GLU A 389 6.82 -1.00 14.40
C GLU A 389 7.13 0.28 13.62
N ASP A 390 7.34 1.39 14.34
CA ASP A 390 7.55 2.71 13.74
C ASP A 390 8.99 2.95 13.26
N ALA A 391 9.13 3.85 12.30
CA ALA A 391 10.43 4.40 11.92
C ALA A 391 10.98 5.27 13.06
N GLN A 392 12.28 5.19 13.32
CA GLN A 392 12.94 6.13 14.21
C GLN A 392 12.83 7.54 13.63
N THR A 393 12.34 8.48 14.43
CA THR A 393 12.04 9.84 13.97
C THR A 393 12.94 10.85 14.67
N ASP A 394 13.64 11.67 13.89
CA ASP A 394 14.44 12.80 14.36
C ASP A 394 13.85 14.12 13.85
N GLY A 395 13.88 15.15 14.70
CA GLY A 395 13.28 16.47 14.45
C GLY A 395 11.89 16.64 15.04
N PRO A 396 11.14 17.68 14.62
CA PRO A 396 11.43 18.64 13.55
C PRO A 396 12.64 19.55 13.82
N ILE A 397 13.42 19.86 12.78
CA ILE A 397 14.62 20.71 12.85
C ILE A 397 14.50 21.85 11.82
N PRO A 398 14.82 23.11 12.17
CA PRO A 398 14.80 24.21 11.21
C PRO A 398 15.80 24.00 10.06
N VAL A 399 15.37 24.25 8.83
CA VAL A 399 16.26 24.32 7.65
C VAL A 399 17.03 25.65 7.67
N PRO A 400 18.33 25.67 7.34
CA PRO A 400 19.10 26.92 7.25
C PRO A 400 18.46 27.95 6.34
N ALA A 401 18.52 29.24 6.73
CA ALA A 401 17.83 30.34 6.08
C ALA A 401 18.16 30.53 4.58
N GLN A 402 19.29 29.99 4.13
CA GLN A 402 19.71 30.01 2.73
C GLN A 402 18.96 29.00 1.84
N GLY A 403 18.01 28.21 2.39
CA GLY A 403 17.26 27.21 1.63
C GLY A 403 18.10 26.02 1.16
N TYR A 404 19.21 25.78 1.85
CA TYR A 404 20.18 24.72 1.56
C TYR A 404 20.32 23.79 2.75
N LEU A 405 20.11 22.49 2.52
CA LEU A 405 20.29 21.45 3.52
C LEU A 405 21.32 20.44 3.01
N SER A 406 22.43 20.29 3.74
CA SER A 406 23.45 19.28 3.46
C SER A 406 23.51 18.29 4.62
N LEU A 407 23.32 17.01 4.31
CA LEU A 407 23.32 15.93 5.27
C LEU A 407 24.30 14.85 4.83
N ARG A 408 25.06 14.32 5.79
CA ARG A 408 25.90 13.15 5.59
C ARG A 408 25.36 12.01 6.42
N VAL A 409 24.83 11.00 5.76
CA VAL A 409 24.14 9.87 6.39
C VAL A 409 24.84 8.56 6.06
N LYS A 410 24.83 7.63 7.01
CA LYS A 410 25.34 6.26 6.83
C LYS A 410 24.14 5.34 6.73
N LEU A 411 24.02 4.63 5.62
CA LEU A 411 22.88 3.75 5.30
C LEU A 411 23.37 2.29 5.28
N PRO A 412 23.09 1.48 6.31
CA PRO A 412 23.31 0.02 6.32
C PRO A 412 22.50 -0.68 5.23
N VAL A 413 22.84 -1.93 4.92
CA VAL A 413 22.06 -2.79 4.02
C VAL A 413 21.26 -3.83 4.84
N PRO A 414 19.92 -3.74 4.94
CA PRO A 414 19.03 -2.76 4.33
C PRO A 414 18.83 -1.52 5.21
N SER A 415 18.44 -0.41 4.58
CA SER A 415 17.88 0.75 5.30
C SER A 415 16.99 1.60 4.39
N ILE A 416 16.11 2.37 5.02
CA ILE A 416 15.26 3.39 4.40
C ILE A 416 15.39 4.67 5.22
N LEU A 417 15.57 5.81 4.55
CA LEU A 417 15.58 7.12 5.18
C LEU A 417 14.67 8.05 4.38
N LEU A 418 13.62 8.56 5.03
CA LEU A 418 12.78 9.60 4.49
C LEU A 418 13.11 10.94 5.16
N ILE A 419 13.32 11.98 4.36
CA ILE A 419 13.53 13.35 4.81
C ILE A 419 12.37 14.18 4.28
N HIS A 420 11.55 14.71 5.18
CA HIS A 420 10.35 15.47 4.86
C HIS A 420 10.53 16.92 5.28
N LEU A 421 10.67 17.80 4.29
CA LEU A 421 10.75 19.24 4.47
C LEU A 421 9.36 19.84 4.30
N CYS A 422 8.96 20.72 5.20
CA CYS A 422 7.70 21.44 5.13
C CYS A 422 7.89 22.91 5.44
N ALA A 423 7.32 23.77 4.61
CA ALA A 423 7.11 25.17 4.95
C ALA A 423 5.93 25.31 5.91
N ARG A 424 5.97 26.30 6.80
CA ARG A 424 4.90 26.50 7.80
C ARG A 424 3.58 26.90 7.15
N PRO A 425 2.50 26.10 7.29
CA PRO A 425 1.19 26.49 6.82
C PRO A 425 0.61 27.60 7.69
N THR A 426 -0.27 28.41 7.10
CA THR A 426 -0.93 29.52 7.80
C THR A 426 -1.87 29.04 8.91
N HIS A 427 -2.50 27.88 8.73
CA HIS A 427 -3.41 27.26 9.70
C HIS A 427 -2.78 26.04 10.38
N THR A 428 -3.37 25.67 11.52
CA THR A 428 -3.08 24.40 12.21
C THR A 428 -3.68 23.22 11.43
N PRO A 429 -3.28 21.97 11.74
CA PRO A 429 -3.94 20.79 11.19
C PRO A 429 -5.45 20.83 11.37
N GLY A 430 -6.18 20.31 10.37
CA GLY A 430 -7.62 20.11 10.46
C GLY A 430 -8.01 19.01 11.44
N GLN A 431 -9.32 18.78 11.56
CA GLN A 431 -9.88 17.83 12.53
C GLN A 431 -9.72 16.38 12.03
N VAL A 432 -9.30 15.50 12.94
CA VAL A 432 -9.37 14.04 12.72
C VAL A 432 -10.82 13.57 12.76
N ASN A 433 -11.16 12.52 12.01
CA ASN A 433 -12.53 12.04 11.83
C ASN A 433 -12.60 10.52 11.92
N GLY A 434 -13.82 9.98 11.97
CA GLY A 434 -14.05 8.54 11.85
C GLY A 434 -13.38 7.71 12.94
N LEU A 435 -13.23 8.27 14.15
CA LEU A 435 -12.70 7.55 15.30
C LEU A 435 -13.59 6.34 15.59
N ARG A 436 -12.98 5.16 15.66
CA ARG A 436 -13.67 3.91 15.94
C ARG A 436 -12.75 2.91 16.62
N PHE A 437 -13.36 1.84 17.12
CA PHE A 437 -12.67 0.81 17.89
C PHE A 437 -12.77 -0.55 17.19
N VAL A 438 -11.71 -1.32 17.30
CA VAL A 438 -11.69 -2.75 17.00
C VAL A 438 -11.30 -3.48 18.28
N SER A 439 -12.26 -4.18 18.85
CA SER A 439 -12.14 -4.89 20.11
C SER A 439 -11.24 -6.11 19.92
N ILE A 440 -10.13 -6.19 20.68
CA ILE A 440 -9.15 -7.27 20.54
C ILE A 440 -9.43 -8.37 21.57
N THR A 441 -9.42 -7.99 22.85
CA THR A 441 -9.73 -8.85 24.00
C THR A 441 -9.95 -7.97 25.21
N LYS A 442 -10.33 -8.53 26.36
CA LYS A 442 -10.50 -7.77 27.60
C LYS A 442 -9.20 -7.01 27.93
N GLY A 443 -9.34 -5.69 28.14
CA GLY A 443 -8.22 -4.80 28.43
C GLY A 443 -7.38 -4.38 27.23
N GLN A 444 -7.77 -4.71 26.00
CA GLN A 444 -7.06 -4.30 24.78
C GLN A 444 -8.01 -3.87 23.67
N VAL A 445 -7.72 -2.71 23.06
CA VAL A 445 -8.52 -2.16 21.96
C VAL A 445 -7.59 -1.53 20.91
N LEU A 446 -7.90 -1.75 19.63
CA LEU A 446 -7.28 -1.01 18.53
C LEU A 446 -8.16 0.21 18.22
N ILE A 447 -7.58 1.39 18.32
CA ILE A 447 -8.21 2.67 18.02
C ILE A 447 -7.80 3.04 16.59
N VAL A 448 -8.77 3.38 15.74
CA VAL A 448 -8.55 3.73 14.33
C VAL A 448 -9.26 5.03 14.01
N TRP A 449 -8.65 5.88 13.19
CA TRP A 449 -9.24 7.13 12.73
C TRP A 449 -8.91 7.39 11.26
N LYS A 450 -9.46 8.48 10.71
CA LYS A 450 -9.22 8.99 9.36
C LYS A 450 -8.54 10.34 9.43
N ASP A 451 -7.70 10.64 8.44
CA ASP A 451 -6.91 11.86 8.34
C ASP A 451 -7.22 12.72 7.11
N HIS A 452 -8.25 12.36 6.33
CA HIS A 452 -8.61 13.07 5.09
C HIS A 452 -8.84 14.59 5.26
N ASP A 453 -9.41 15.02 6.40
CA ASP A 453 -9.65 16.44 6.69
C ASP A 453 -8.52 17.12 7.47
N VAL A 454 -7.41 16.42 7.75
CA VAL A 454 -6.23 17.00 8.43
C VAL A 454 -5.56 18.04 7.53
N GLY A 455 -5.64 17.86 6.21
CA GLY A 455 -5.27 18.86 5.21
C GLY A 455 -3.77 19.11 5.04
N THR A 456 -2.91 18.33 5.71
CA THR A 456 -1.45 18.42 5.58
C THR A 456 -0.79 17.08 5.87
N LYS A 457 0.33 16.80 5.21
CA LYS A 457 1.19 15.66 5.55
C LYS A 457 2.30 16.03 6.54
N CYS A 458 2.44 17.31 6.90
CA CYS A 458 3.44 17.83 7.84
C CYS A 458 3.06 17.55 9.30
N VAL A 459 2.61 16.32 9.57
CA VAL A 459 2.14 15.84 10.86
C VAL A 459 3.33 15.24 11.61
N LYS A 460 3.61 15.81 12.78
CA LYS A 460 4.58 15.26 13.73
C LYS A 460 4.03 13.99 14.38
N THR A 461 2.80 14.08 14.90
CA THR A 461 2.12 12.95 15.54
C THR A 461 0.60 13.14 15.55
N TYR A 462 -0.12 12.04 15.74
CA TYR A 462 -1.45 12.05 16.31
C TYR A 462 -1.38 11.87 17.83
N GLU A 463 -2.04 12.73 18.59
CA GLU A 463 -2.21 12.57 20.03
C GLU A 463 -3.52 11.86 20.30
N VAL A 464 -3.43 10.67 20.91
CA VAL A 464 -4.57 9.87 21.32
C VAL A 464 -4.75 10.05 22.81
N GLU A 465 -5.92 10.50 23.22
CA GLU A 465 -6.27 10.70 24.64
C GLU A 465 -7.38 9.77 25.08
N PHE A 466 -7.32 9.37 26.35
CA PHE A 466 -8.29 8.53 27.03
C PHE A 466 -8.75 9.20 28.33
N SER A 467 -10.04 9.03 28.66
CA SER A 467 -10.63 9.45 29.92
C SER A 467 -11.64 8.42 30.41
N LYS A 468 -11.48 7.96 31.66
CA LYS A 468 -12.42 7.04 32.31
C LYS A 468 -13.68 7.75 32.81
N ASP A 469 -13.51 8.91 33.42
CA ASP A 469 -14.58 9.72 34.03
C ASP A 469 -15.22 10.71 33.06
N GLY A 470 -14.59 10.91 31.89
CA GLY A 470 -14.98 11.90 30.90
C GLY A 470 -14.63 13.34 31.27
N VAL A 471 -13.85 13.54 32.33
CA VAL A 471 -13.43 14.84 32.83
C VAL A 471 -11.94 15.04 32.57
N ILE A 472 -11.11 14.07 32.98
CA ILE A 472 -9.65 14.15 32.83
C ILE A 472 -9.22 13.27 31.67
N PHE A 473 -8.71 13.90 30.61
CA PHE A 473 -8.12 13.22 29.47
C PHE A 473 -6.60 13.17 29.60
N GLN A 474 -6.02 12.01 29.30
CA GLN A 474 -4.57 11.79 29.32
C GLN A 474 -4.13 11.20 27.99
N ARG A 475 -3.01 11.70 27.46
CA ARG A 475 -2.38 11.12 26.26
C ARG A 475 -1.88 9.71 26.56
N ILE A 476 -2.28 8.74 25.75
CA ILE A 476 -1.97 7.32 25.95
C ILE A 476 -0.89 6.78 25.02
N ASN A 477 -0.62 7.44 23.90
CA ASN A 477 0.48 7.09 23.01
C ASN A 477 1.73 7.92 23.36
N PHE A 478 2.70 7.29 24.02
CA PHE A 478 3.94 7.95 24.46
C PHE A 478 4.90 8.24 23.30
N ARG A 479 4.88 7.40 22.27
CA ARG A 479 5.67 7.60 21.05
C ARG A 479 4.83 8.35 20.03
N ASP A 480 5.51 9.23 19.30
CA ASP A 480 4.92 9.91 18.19
C ASP A 480 4.62 8.90 17.07
N THR A 481 3.45 9.03 16.46
CA THR A 481 3.03 8.16 15.35
C THR A 481 2.32 8.97 14.28
N VAL A 482 2.62 8.64 13.03
CA VAL A 482 1.94 9.19 11.84
C VAL A 482 0.96 8.19 11.25
N PHE A 483 0.82 7.00 11.85
CA PHE A 483 -0.16 6.01 11.45
C PHE A 483 -1.51 6.35 12.08
N THR A 484 -2.59 6.12 11.34
CA THR A 484 -3.95 6.44 11.76
C THR A 484 -4.59 5.34 12.64
N SER A 485 -3.76 4.63 13.39
CA SER A 485 -4.20 3.65 14.36
C SER A 485 -3.25 3.50 15.55
N TYR A 486 -3.78 3.09 16.70
CA TYR A 486 -3.02 2.85 17.93
C TYR A 486 -3.65 1.72 18.75
N THR A 487 -2.86 0.72 19.15
CA THR A 487 -3.33 -0.32 20.07
C THR A 487 -3.13 0.13 21.52
N PHE A 488 -4.22 0.30 22.25
CA PHE A 488 -4.19 0.58 23.68
C PHE A 488 -4.31 -0.71 24.50
N SER A 489 -3.28 -0.97 25.31
CA SER A 489 -3.15 -2.17 26.16
C SER A 489 -2.47 -1.77 27.48
N PRO A 490 -3.18 -1.08 28.38
CA PRO A 490 -2.61 -0.59 29.64
C PRO A 490 -2.42 -1.73 30.65
N GLU A 491 -1.45 -1.58 31.55
CA GLU A 491 -1.22 -2.54 32.65
C GLU A 491 -2.44 -2.68 33.57
N SER A 492 -3.23 -1.62 33.73
CA SER A 492 -4.49 -1.64 34.49
C SER A 492 -5.59 -2.49 33.85
N LEU A 493 -5.43 -2.87 32.57
CA LEU A 493 -6.45 -3.49 31.71
C LEU A 493 -7.74 -2.66 31.56
N ASP A 494 -7.68 -1.38 31.95
CA ASP A 494 -8.83 -0.49 31.90
C ASP A 494 -8.82 0.31 30.59
N VAL A 495 -9.64 -0.13 29.65
CA VAL A 495 -9.84 0.49 28.34
C VAL A 495 -11.23 1.12 28.20
N CYS A 496 -11.99 1.17 29.29
CA CYS A 496 -13.40 1.55 29.29
C CYS A 496 -13.57 3.03 29.57
N GLY A 497 -14.07 3.77 28.58
CA GLY A 497 -14.19 5.22 28.71
C GLY A 497 -14.33 5.94 27.38
N LEU A 498 -13.91 7.20 27.40
CA LEU A 498 -13.97 8.13 26.29
C LEU A 498 -12.60 8.30 25.65
N TYR A 499 -12.57 8.37 24.33
CA TYR A 499 -11.36 8.58 23.53
C TYR A 499 -11.53 9.76 22.59
N ARG A 500 -10.42 10.46 22.32
CA ARG A 500 -10.35 11.51 21.30
C ARG A 500 -8.96 11.58 20.70
N VAL A 501 -8.86 12.04 19.47
CA VAL A 501 -7.61 12.12 18.70
C VAL A 501 -7.47 13.48 18.03
N ARG A 502 -6.26 14.02 17.96
CA ARG A 502 -5.93 15.22 17.16
C ARG A 502 -4.57 15.10 16.48
N GLY A 503 -4.39 15.78 15.35
CA GLY A 503 -3.08 15.93 14.71
C GLY A 503 -2.26 17.06 15.32
N VAL A 504 -0.94 16.90 15.37
CA VAL A 504 0.03 17.94 15.76
C VAL A 504 1.04 18.09 14.63
N ASP A 505 1.27 19.32 14.17
CA ASP A 505 2.20 19.60 13.07
C ASP A 505 3.67 19.70 13.51
N PHE A 506 4.57 19.93 12.55
CA PHE A 506 6.00 20.10 12.80
C PHE A 506 6.36 21.32 13.67
N TRP A 507 5.45 22.28 13.83
CA TRP A 507 5.63 23.46 14.68
C TRP A 507 4.99 23.28 16.06
N GLY A 508 4.56 22.07 16.40
CA GLY A 508 3.91 21.76 17.68
C GLY A 508 2.50 22.36 17.80
N ARG A 509 1.89 22.79 16.69
CA ARG A 509 0.52 23.32 16.72
C ARG A 509 -0.46 22.16 16.61
N ALA A 510 -1.34 22.07 17.58
CA ALA A 510 -2.38 21.06 17.62
C ALA A 510 -3.62 21.50 16.82
N GLY A 511 -4.17 20.58 16.03
CA GLY A 511 -5.50 20.70 15.47
C GLY A 511 -6.59 20.48 16.51
N GLN A 512 -7.85 20.59 16.09
CA GLN A 512 -8.98 20.25 16.94
C GLN A 512 -9.04 18.74 17.19
N PHE A 513 -9.49 18.35 18.39
CA PHE A 513 -9.84 16.97 18.66
C PHE A 513 -11.04 16.56 17.80
N CYS A 514 -11.03 15.31 17.32
CA CYS A 514 -12.21 14.67 16.77
C CYS A 514 -13.36 14.64 17.81
N PRO A 515 -14.61 14.40 17.38
CA PRO A 515 -15.68 14.06 18.30
C PRO A 515 -15.24 12.94 19.26
N THR A 516 -15.54 13.12 20.55
CA THR A 516 -15.19 12.14 21.57
C THR A 516 -16.07 10.91 21.42
N GLU A 517 -15.45 9.73 21.36
CA GLU A 517 -16.16 8.46 21.19
C GLU A 517 -16.01 7.58 22.43
N ARG A 518 -17.07 6.83 22.77
CA ARG A 518 -17.09 5.92 23.93
C ARG A 518 -16.81 4.49 23.50
N TYR A 519 -15.93 3.81 24.22
CA TYR A 519 -15.75 2.37 24.10
C TYR A 519 -16.46 1.62 25.24
N THR A 520 -17.24 0.59 24.89
CA THR A 520 -18.06 -0.18 25.86
C THR A 520 -18.01 -1.70 25.69
N GLU A 521 -17.43 -2.25 24.62
CA GLU A 521 -17.64 -3.65 24.21
C GLU A 521 -16.98 -4.69 25.14
N PHE A 522 -15.91 -4.32 25.84
CA PHE A 522 -15.27 -5.15 26.88
C PHE A 522 -15.18 -4.44 28.23
N CYS A 523 -16.25 -3.71 28.52
CA CYS A 523 -16.58 -3.14 29.82
C CYS A 523 -17.65 -4.02 30.49
#